data_AF-A0A7M3DJQ6-F1
#
_entry.id   AF-A0A7M3DJQ6-F1
#
_cell.length_a   1.000
_cell.length_b   1.000
_cell.length_c   1.000
_cell.angle_alpha   90.00
_cell.angle_beta   90.00
_cell.angle_gamma   90.00
#
_symmetry.space_group_name_H-M   'P 1'
#
loop_
_entity.id
_entity.type
_entity.pdbx_description
1 polymer ?
#
loop_
_entity_poly.entity_id
_entity_poly.type
_entity_poly.pdbx_seq_one_letter_code
_entity_poly.pdbx_strand_id
1 'polypeptide(L)'
;MPDPNLRFTMSRMKRISGFFLLFSALCCSYASEALAQVPIRQALTLYGNAVGSGLCRQLGVNSLWVCMLSYSPDIYLTFNAHAALQIIVWTPTCVGFSLLDGTWPNELEIASGEPEEVCNVAVKENYLKRLNAQAQKADCEESFIRARIMNRINWKTTQFYIQQCKLNPAPLEDEDQSE
;
A
#
# COMPACT_ATOMS: atom_id res chain seq x y z
N MET A 1 37.59 -25.86 49.50
CA MET A 1 36.86 -25.56 50.75
C MET A 1 37.75 -25.92 51.92
N PRO A 2 37.83 -25.13 53.00
CA PRO A 2 36.75 -24.36 53.59
C PRO A 2 37.03 -22.85 53.80
N ASP A 3 35.96 -22.14 54.13
CA ASP A 3 35.87 -20.76 54.64
C ASP A 3 35.08 -20.83 55.96
N PRO A 4 35.38 -19.99 56.98
CA PRO A 4 34.27 -19.40 57.71
C PRO A 4 34.50 -17.95 58.19
N ASN A 5 33.65 -17.05 57.69
CA ASN A 5 32.82 -16.06 58.40
C ASN A 5 33.40 -15.25 59.59
N LEU A 6 33.26 -13.92 59.53
CA LEU A 6 32.58 -13.14 60.58
C LEU A 6 32.14 -11.74 60.12
N ARG A 7 30.85 -11.44 60.34
CA ARG A 7 30.15 -10.16 60.14
C ARG A 7 30.37 -9.20 61.31
N PHE A 8 30.08 -7.92 61.06
CA PHE A 8 29.41 -6.85 61.85
C PHE A 8 30.06 -5.51 61.41
N THR A 9 29.38 -4.40 61.09
CA THR A 9 28.21 -3.76 61.72
C THR A 9 27.62 -2.70 60.76
N MET A 10 26.31 -2.44 60.79
CA MET A 10 25.69 -1.26 60.14
C MET A 10 25.86 0.01 61.00
N SER A 11 26.04 1.18 60.36
CA SER A 11 25.59 2.47 60.92
C SER A 11 25.12 3.44 59.83
N ARG A 12 24.20 4.32 60.25
CA ARG A 12 23.15 5.02 59.51
C ARG A 12 23.56 6.25 58.67
N MET A 13 22.89 6.36 57.52
CA MET A 13 22.20 7.51 56.89
C MET A 13 22.83 8.92 56.73
N LYS A 14 22.78 9.34 55.45
CA LYS A 14 22.36 10.62 54.83
C LYS A 14 23.21 11.88 55.02
N ARG A 15 23.72 12.38 53.87
CA ARG A 15 23.29 13.69 53.33
C ARG A 15 23.41 13.72 51.80
N ILE A 16 22.38 14.28 51.19
CA ILE A 16 22.11 14.37 49.76
C ILE A 16 22.85 15.59 49.21
N SER A 17 23.53 15.41 48.08
CA SER A 17 23.94 16.46 47.14
C SER A 17 23.92 15.78 45.78
N GLY A 18 22.92 15.93 44.91
CA GLY A 18 22.35 17.18 44.43
C GLY A 18 22.98 17.47 43.07
N PHE A 19 22.32 17.01 41.99
CA PHE A 19 22.46 17.26 40.53
C PHE A 19 22.42 15.94 39.72
N PHE A 20 21.22 15.46 39.34
CA PHE A 20 20.49 15.75 38.09
C PHE A 20 21.04 15.05 36.83
N LEU A 21 20.33 13.98 36.44
CA LEU A 21 19.93 13.50 35.11
C LEU A 21 20.97 13.60 33.96
N LEU A 22 21.21 12.54 33.20
CA LEU A 22 20.27 12.13 32.15
C LEU A 22 20.49 10.68 31.73
N PHE A 23 19.39 9.92 31.74
CA PHE A 23 19.24 8.68 31.01
C PHE A 23 19.33 8.98 29.52
N SER A 24 20.37 8.49 28.85
CA SER A 24 20.36 8.35 27.40
C SER A 24 19.44 7.19 27.04
N ALA A 25 18.12 7.44 27.10
CA ALA A 25 17.16 6.62 26.40
C ALA A 25 17.52 6.74 24.92
N LEU A 26 18.11 5.69 24.36
CA LEU A 26 18.08 5.46 22.93
C LEU A 26 16.58 5.40 22.58
N CYS A 27 16.03 6.52 22.14
CA CYS A 27 14.80 6.54 21.38
C CYS A 27 15.09 5.74 20.11
N CYS A 28 14.85 4.43 20.16
CA CYS A 28 14.44 3.68 18.99
C CYS A 28 13.15 4.34 18.53
N SER A 29 13.31 5.41 17.73
CA SER A 29 12.27 5.91 16.87
C SER A 29 12.09 4.79 15.86
N TYR A 30 11.31 3.76 16.22
CA TYR A 30 10.50 3.09 15.24
C TYR A 30 9.61 4.19 14.68
N ALA A 31 10.12 4.87 13.64
CA ALA A 31 9.27 5.47 12.66
C ALA A 31 8.47 4.28 12.13
N SER A 32 7.27 4.07 12.67
CA SER A 32 6.25 3.39 11.91
C SER A 32 6.14 4.22 10.65
N GLU A 33 6.75 3.74 9.56
CA GLU A 33 6.48 4.23 8.23
C GLU A 33 4.97 4.13 8.09
N ALA A 34 4.29 5.26 8.24
CA ALA A 34 2.90 5.38 7.92
C ALA A 34 2.85 5.17 6.41
N LEU A 35 2.65 3.91 5.99
CA LEU A 35 2.41 3.56 4.60
C LEU A 35 1.43 4.59 4.05
N ALA A 36 1.81 5.25 2.96
CA ALA A 36 0.99 6.30 2.35
C ALA A 36 -0.43 5.73 2.13
N GLN A 37 -1.40 6.23 2.91
CA GLN A 37 -2.77 5.75 2.81
C GLN A 37 -3.37 6.27 1.51
N VAL A 38 -3.82 5.36 0.66
CA VAL A 38 -4.49 5.71 -0.60
C VAL A 38 -5.97 5.91 -0.33
N PRO A 39 -6.55 7.10 -0.59
CA PRO A 39 -7.99 7.29 -0.51
C PRO A 39 -8.74 6.22 -1.30
N ILE A 40 -9.72 5.58 -0.66
CA ILE A 40 -10.45 4.43 -1.21
C ILE A 40 -11.00 4.73 -2.62
N ARG A 41 -11.54 5.94 -2.84
CA ARG A 41 -12.08 6.34 -4.15
C ARG A 41 -11.02 6.37 -5.25
N GLN A 42 -9.81 6.78 -4.93
CA GLN A 42 -8.71 6.84 -5.88
C GLN A 42 -8.23 5.43 -6.24
N ALA A 43 -8.10 4.54 -5.25
CA ALA A 43 -7.82 3.13 -5.48
C ALA A 43 -8.89 2.46 -6.36
N LEU A 44 -10.18 2.75 -6.10
CA LEU A 44 -11.29 2.28 -6.93
C LEU A 44 -11.19 2.79 -8.36
N THR A 45 -10.89 4.08 -8.53
CA THR A 45 -10.80 4.72 -9.84
C THR A 45 -9.68 4.11 -10.67
N LEU A 46 -8.49 3.93 -10.09
CA LEU A 46 -7.38 3.29 -10.77
C LEU A 46 -7.72 1.83 -11.15
N TYR A 47 -8.27 1.07 -10.21
CA TYR A 47 -8.67 -0.32 -10.44
C TYR A 47 -9.74 -0.42 -11.55
N GLY A 48 -10.78 0.41 -11.50
CA GLY A 48 -11.82 0.44 -12.52
C GLY A 48 -11.30 0.83 -13.90
N ASN A 49 -10.38 1.79 -13.99
CA ASN A 49 -9.73 2.15 -15.25
C ASN A 49 -8.81 1.02 -15.78
N ALA A 50 -8.09 0.31 -14.91
CA ALA A 50 -7.31 -0.87 -15.29
C ALA A 50 -8.22 -1.99 -15.84
N VAL A 51 -9.38 -2.22 -15.21
CA VAL A 51 -10.38 -3.17 -15.69
C VAL A 51 -11.00 -2.72 -17.01
N GLY A 52 -11.44 -1.47 -17.11
CA GLY A 52 -12.07 -0.91 -18.31
C GLY A 52 -11.15 -0.93 -19.53
N SER A 53 -9.87 -0.60 -19.35
CA SER A 53 -8.87 -0.66 -20.43
C SER A 53 -8.48 -2.09 -20.85
N GLY A 54 -8.85 -3.11 -20.07
CA GLY A 54 -8.43 -4.50 -20.28
C GLY A 54 -6.98 -4.78 -19.87
N LEU A 55 -6.32 -3.83 -19.18
CA LEU A 55 -5.04 -4.07 -18.51
C LEU A 55 -5.21 -5.07 -17.37
N CYS A 56 -6.36 -5.03 -16.70
CA CYS A 56 -6.82 -6.13 -15.88
C CYS A 56 -7.37 -7.26 -16.74
N ARG A 57 -6.59 -8.33 -16.88
CA ARG A 57 -6.98 -9.51 -17.68
C ARG A 57 -8.04 -10.31 -16.95
N GLN A 58 -7.93 -10.41 -15.63
CA GLN A 58 -8.83 -11.19 -14.80
C GLN A 58 -8.85 -10.65 -13.37
N LEU A 59 -10.03 -10.70 -12.73
CA LEU A 59 -10.16 -10.43 -11.32
C LEU A 59 -9.73 -11.65 -10.50
N GLY A 60 -9.07 -11.43 -9.37
CA GLY A 60 -8.66 -12.51 -8.48
C GLY A 60 -9.82 -13.45 -8.17
N VAL A 61 -9.60 -14.75 -8.35
CA VAL A 61 -10.59 -15.79 -8.05
C VAL A 61 -10.88 -15.70 -6.55
N ASN A 62 -12.01 -15.11 -6.19
CA ASN A 62 -12.46 -14.82 -4.81
C ASN A 62 -11.86 -13.59 -4.12
N SER A 63 -11.04 -12.80 -4.81
CA SER A 63 -10.44 -11.60 -4.21
C SER A 63 -10.81 -10.36 -5.01
N LEU A 64 -11.84 -9.66 -4.54
CA LEU A 64 -12.15 -8.32 -5.01
C LEU A 64 -10.90 -7.45 -4.83
N TRP A 65 -10.66 -6.55 -5.77
CA TRP A 65 -9.51 -5.64 -5.79
C TRP A 65 -8.16 -6.30 -6.10
N VAL A 66 -8.16 -7.57 -6.47
CA VAL A 66 -6.97 -8.22 -7.02
C VAL A 66 -7.14 -8.33 -8.53
N CYS A 67 -6.09 -7.94 -9.24
CA CYS A 67 -6.08 -7.88 -10.68
C CYS A 67 -4.89 -8.66 -11.24
N MET A 68 -5.15 -9.60 -12.14
CA MET A 68 -4.10 -10.22 -12.94
C MET A 68 -3.79 -9.34 -14.17
N LEU A 69 -2.54 -8.94 -14.30
CA LEU A 69 -2.06 -8.07 -15.39
C LEU A 69 -1.49 -8.87 -16.58
N SER A 70 -0.97 -10.08 -16.33
CA SER A 70 -0.43 -11.00 -17.35
C SER A 70 -0.52 -12.45 -16.90
N TYR A 71 -0.56 -13.38 -17.86
CA TYR A 71 -0.51 -14.84 -17.65
C TYR A 71 0.90 -15.44 -17.86
N SER A 72 1.81 -14.66 -18.47
CA SER A 72 3.18 -15.09 -18.71
C SER A 72 4.09 -13.86 -18.69
N PRO A 73 4.80 -13.61 -17.59
CA PRO A 73 4.66 -14.27 -16.29
C PRO A 73 3.29 -13.97 -15.65
N ASP A 74 2.91 -14.77 -14.65
CA ASP A 74 1.71 -14.53 -13.86
C ASP A 74 1.95 -13.31 -12.96
N ILE A 75 1.27 -12.20 -13.23
CA ILE A 75 1.44 -10.96 -12.46
C ILE A 75 0.13 -10.55 -11.83
N TYR A 76 0.13 -10.45 -10.51
CA TYR A 76 -1.02 -10.01 -9.73
C TYR A 76 -0.71 -8.71 -9.02
N LEU A 77 -1.71 -7.82 -9.02
CA LEU A 77 -1.67 -6.53 -8.35
C LEU A 77 -2.87 -6.40 -7.41
N THR A 78 -2.65 -5.92 -6.20
CA THR A 78 -3.71 -5.65 -5.23
C THR A 78 -3.96 -4.15 -5.09
N PHE A 79 -5.22 -3.73 -5.20
CA PHE A 79 -5.67 -2.33 -5.07
C PHE A 79 -6.40 -2.16 -3.74
N ASN A 80 -5.71 -2.09 -2.60
CA ASN A 80 -6.35 -1.86 -1.29
C ASN A 80 -6.09 -0.44 -0.79
N ALA A 81 -7.05 0.16 -0.10
CA ALA A 81 -6.94 1.48 0.51
C ALA A 81 -6.10 1.52 1.79
N HIS A 82 -5.78 0.35 2.36
CA HIS A 82 -5.10 0.23 3.66
C HIS A 82 -3.67 -0.30 3.55
N ALA A 83 -3.15 -0.46 2.34
CA ALA A 83 -1.81 -0.99 2.10
C ALA A 83 -1.23 -0.44 0.79
N ALA A 84 0.10 -0.41 0.71
CA ALA A 84 0.82 -0.18 -0.54
C ALA A 84 0.37 -1.18 -1.64
N LEU A 85 0.55 -0.82 -2.91
CA LEU A 85 0.30 -1.76 -4.00
C LEU A 85 1.22 -2.96 -3.84
N GLN A 86 0.63 -4.14 -3.84
CA GLN A 86 1.38 -5.37 -3.77
C GLN A 86 1.43 -5.98 -5.15
N ILE A 87 2.64 -6.24 -5.64
CA ILE A 87 2.87 -6.97 -6.87
C ILE A 87 3.45 -8.33 -6.54
N ILE A 88 2.79 -9.35 -7.08
CA ILE A 88 3.26 -10.72 -7.04
C ILE A 88 3.58 -11.11 -8.47
N VAL A 89 4.83 -11.52 -8.70
CA VAL A 89 5.29 -12.08 -9.97
C VAL A 89 5.56 -13.56 -9.76
N TRP A 90 4.95 -14.39 -10.60
CA TRP A 90 5.23 -15.80 -10.66
C TRP A 90 5.75 -16.20 -12.04
N THR A 91 6.92 -16.82 -12.01
CA THR A 91 7.61 -17.41 -13.16
C THR A 91 7.89 -18.89 -12.83
N PRO A 92 8.22 -19.74 -13.81
CA PRO A 92 8.58 -21.13 -13.54
C PRO A 92 9.73 -21.31 -12.54
N THR A 93 10.62 -20.33 -12.41
CA THR A 93 11.84 -20.40 -11.60
C THR A 93 11.87 -19.46 -10.41
N CYS A 94 10.88 -18.58 -10.25
CA CYS A 94 10.89 -17.53 -9.23
C CYS A 94 9.48 -17.07 -8.86
N VAL A 95 9.22 -16.93 -7.56
CA VAL A 95 8.08 -16.20 -6.99
C VAL A 95 8.65 -14.96 -6.32
N GLY A 96 8.24 -13.78 -6.76
CA GLY A 96 8.73 -12.52 -6.25
C GLY A 96 7.58 -11.66 -5.75
N PHE A 97 7.83 -10.96 -4.67
CA PHE A 97 6.88 -10.06 -4.03
C PHE A 97 7.51 -8.69 -3.93
N SER A 98 6.76 -7.66 -4.30
CA SER A 98 7.17 -6.26 -4.15
C SER A 98 6.02 -5.48 -3.53
N LEU A 99 6.35 -4.71 -2.50
CA LEU A 99 5.52 -3.60 -2.03
C LEU A 99 6.03 -2.35 -2.73
N LEU A 100 5.11 -1.62 -3.34
CA LEU A 100 5.46 -0.38 -4.01
C LEU A 100 4.80 0.77 -3.28
N ASP A 101 5.62 1.47 -2.49
CA ASP A 101 5.31 2.79 -2.00
C ASP A 101 5.47 3.80 -3.14
N GLY A 102 4.51 4.71 -3.27
CA GLY A 102 4.46 5.69 -4.35
C GLY A 102 3.53 6.86 -4.02
N THR A 103 3.48 7.85 -4.89
CA THR A 103 2.69 9.07 -4.72
C THR A 103 1.29 8.93 -5.33
N TRP A 104 0.29 8.81 -4.48
CA TRP A 104 -1.10 8.62 -4.88
C TRP A 104 -1.87 9.94 -4.87
N PRO A 105 -2.81 10.18 -5.80
CA PRO A 105 -3.29 9.31 -6.89
C PRO A 105 -2.62 9.55 -8.26
N ASN A 106 -1.62 10.42 -8.32
CA ASN A 106 -1.23 11.00 -9.61
C ASN A 106 -0.27 10.08 -10.39
N GLU A 107 0.74 9.50 -9.75
CA GLU A 107 1.69 8.59 -10.40
C GLU A 107 2.17 7.49 -9.45
N LEU A 108 1.94 6.22 -9.84
CA LEU A 108 2.61 5.08 -9.24
C LEU A 108 4.09 5.16 -9.60
N GLU A 109 4.86 5.79 -8.73
CA GLU A 109 6.31 5.76 -8.81
C GLU A 109 6.83 4.65 -7.91
N ILE A 110 7.84 3.94 -8.40
CA ILE A 110 8.69 3.12 -7.54
C ILE A 110 9.71 4.08 -6.91
N ALA A 111 9.80 4.11 -5.58
CA ALA A 111 10.77 4.95 -4.87
C ALA A 111 12.21 4.70 -5.36
N SER A 112 13.05 5.74 -5.33
CA SER A 112 14.45 5.63 -5.74
C SER A 112 15.20 4.62 -4.87
N GLY A 113 15.85 3.64 -5.49
CA GLY A 113 16.62 2.59 -4.81
C GLY A 113 15.91 1.24 -4.69
N GLU A 114 14.61 1.20 -5.00
CA GLU A 114 13.84 -0.05 -5.09
C GLU A 114 14.08 -0.77 -6.43
N PRO A 115 14.00 -2.11 -6.46
CA PRO A 115 14.21 -2.88 -7.68
C PRO A 115 13.07 -2.64 -8.69
N GLU A 116 13.44 -2.20 -9.90
CA GLU A 116 12.49 -1.99 -11.00
C GLU A 116 11.99 -3.30 -11.63
N GLU A 117 12.63 -4.41 -11.26
CA GLU A 117 12.33 -5.77 -11.68
C GLU A 117 12.01 -6.67 -10.49
N VAL A 118 11.06 -7.58 -10.69
CA VAL A 118 10.74 -8.64 -9.73
C VAL A 118 10.89 -9.96 -10.48
N CYS A 119 11.73 -10.88 -10.00
CA CYS A 119 12.04 -12.12 -10.71
C CYS A 119 12.55 -11.92 -12.17
N ASN A 120 13.39 -10.89 -12.41
CA ASN A 120 13.86 -10.50 -13.76
C ASN A 120 12.73 -10.07 -14.73
N VAL A 121 11.59 -9.68 -14.18
CA VAL A 121 10.46 -9.15 -14.94
C VAL A 121 10.42 -7.66 -14.70
N ALA A 122 10.56 -6.86 -15.75
CA ALA A 122 10.48 -5.40 -15.69
C ALA A 122 9.06 -4.92 -15.35
N VAL A 123 8.74 -4.94 -14.06
CA VAL A 123 7.41 -4.59 -13.52
C VAL A 123 7.11 -3.11 -13.76
N LYS A 124 8.11 -2.23 -13.55
CA LYS A 124 7.97 -0.79 -13.71
C LYS A 124 7.55 -0.39 -15.12
N GLU A 125 8.35 -0.78 -16.11
CA GLU A 125 8.13 -0.39 -17.51
C GLU A 125 6.92 -1.06 -18.15
N ASN A 126 6.71 -2.35 -17.88
CA ASN A 126 5.68 -3.12 -18.61
C ASN A 126 4.30 -3.08 -17.96
N TYR A 127 4.19 -2.66 -16.71
CA TYR A 127 2.93 -2.74 -15.95
C TYR A 127 2.59 -1.43 -15.23
N LEU A 128 3.47 -0.88 -14.40
CA LEU A 128 3.18 0.34 -13.65
C LEU A 128 3.00 1.55 -14.55
N LYS A 129 3.90 1.75 -15.53
CA LYS A 129 3.80 2.83 -16.52
C LYS A 129 2.48 2.81 -17.27
N ARG A 130 1.96 1.61 -17.59
CA ARG A 130 0.67 1.44 -18.27
C ARG A 130 -0.50 1.72 -17.34
N LEU A 131 -0.40 1.36 -16.05
CA LEU A 131 -1.40 1.69 -15.03
C LEU A 131 -1.49 3.20 -14.83
N ASN A 132 -0.36 3.89 -14.70
CA ASN A 132 -0.31 5.36 -14.60
C ASN A 132 -0.97 6.03 -15.79
N ALA A 133 -0.73 5.52 -16.99
CA ALA A 133 -1.38 6.02 -18.21
C ALA A 133 -2.91 5.82 -18.23
N GLN A 134 -3.51 5.05 -17.31
CA GLN A 134 -4.97 4.88 -17.22
C GLN A 134 -5.62 5.58 -16.02
N ALA A 135 -4.86 6.05 -15.03
CA ALA A 135 -5.35 6.38 -13.68
C ALA A 135 -6.55 7.36 -13.63
N GLN A 136 -6.69 8.22 -14.64
CA GLN A 136 -7.68 9.32 -14.65
C GLN A 136 -8.56 9.36 -15.92
N LYS A 137 -8.67 8.26 -16.67
CA LYS A 137 -9.43 8.25 -17.95
C LYS A 137 -10.95 8.27 -17.81
N ALA A 138 -11.45 7.89 -16.64
CA ALA A 138 -12.85 7.90 -16.25
C ALA A 138 -12.91 8.06 -14.74
N ASP A 139 -13.98 8.66 -14.23
CA ASP A 139 -14.21 8.72 -12.80
C ASP A 139 -14.50 7.32 -12.19
N CYS A 140 -14.61 7.27 -10.87
CA CYS A 140 -14.78 6.02 -10.13
C CYS A 140 -15.93 5.17 -10.68
N GLU A 141 -17.14 5.73 -10.83
CA GLU A 141 -18.32 4.97 -11.23
C GLU A 141 -18.30 4.66 -12.72
N GLU A 142 -17.95 5.65 -13.55
CA GLU A 142 -17.90 5.53 -15.00
C GLU A 142 -16.92 4.44 -15.43
N SER A 143 -15.78 4.31 -14.76
CA SER A 143 -14.77 3.29 -15.08
C SER A 143 -15.34 1.86 -15.02
N PHE A 144 -16.18 1.56 -14.02
CA PHE A 144 -16.84 0.25 -13.90
C PHE A 144 -18.02 0.09 -14.86
N ILE A 145 -18.75 1.17 -15.17
CA ILE A 145 -19.80 1.16 -16.20
C ILE A 145 -19.19 0.82 -17.56
N ARG A 146 -18.08 1.49 -17.94
CA ARG A 146 -17.34 1.22 -19.18
C ARG A 146 -16.82 -0.21 -19.21
N ALA A 147 -16.23 -0.69 -18.12
CA ALA A 147 -15.78 -2.08 -18.02
C ALA A 147 -16.90 -3.10 -18.26
N ARG A 148 -18.11 -2.83 -17.77
CA ARG A 148 -19.29 -3.66 -18.00
C ARG A 148 -19.76 -3.64 -19.46
N ILE A 149 -19.80 -2.46 -20.07
CA ILE A 149 -20.15 -2.28 -21.49
C ILE A 149 -19.18 -3.06 -22.38
N MET A 150 -17.90 -3.07 -22.01
CA MET A 150 -16.85 -3.84 -22.68
C MET A 150 -16.82 -5.33 -22.31
N ASN A 151 -17.82 -5.84 -21.58
CA ASN A 151 -17.95 -7.22 -21.13
C ASN A 151 -16.74 -7.75 -20.33
N ARG A 152 -16.03 -6.88 -19.60
CA ARG A 152 -14.89 -7.25 -18.75
C ARG A 152 -15.30 -7.72 -17.37
N ILE A 153 -16.41 -7.21 -16.87
CA ILE A 153 -17.00 -7.59 -15.58
C ILE A 153 -18.49 -7.83 -15.75
N ASN A 154 -19.07 -8.63 -14.86
CA ASN A 154 -20.51 -8.88 -14.84
C ASN A 154 -21.27 -7.77 -14.09
N TRP A 155 -22.60 -7.80 -14.20
CA TRP A 155 -23.48 -6.83 -13.55
C TRP A 155 -23.30 -6.76 -12.03
N LYS A 156 -23.22 -7.92 -11.35
CA LYS A 156 -23.07 -7.98 -9.89
C LYS A 156 -21.79 -7.29 -9.41
N THR A 157 -20.66 -7.58 -10.07
CA THR A 157 -19.37 -6.95 -9.80
C THR A 157 -19.42 -5.45 -10.07
N THR A 158 -20.10 -5.03 -11.14
CA THR A 158 -20.27 -3.60 -11.48
C THR A 158 -21.03 -2.87 -10.37
N GLN A 159 -22.16 -3.40 -9.92
CA GLN A 159 -22.97 -2.79 -8.86
C GLN A 159 -22.23 -2.73 -7.52
N PHE A 160 -21.44 -3.77 -7.20
CA PHE A 160 -20.58 -3.76 -6.03
C PHE A 160 -19.63 -2.55 -6.05
N TYR A 161 -18.88 -2.35 -7.13
CA TYR A 161 -17.89 -1.28 -7.19
C TYR A 161 -18.50 0.11 -7.32
N ILE A 162 -19.63 0.27 -8.02
CA ILE A 162 -20.40 1.53 -8.01
C ILE A 162 -20.82 1.88 -6.58
N GLN A 163 -21.30 0.91 -5.80
CA GLN A 163 -21.66 1.17 -4.40
C GLN A 163 -20.44 1.57 -3.57
N GLN A 164 -19.28 0.95 -3.79
CA GLN A 164 -18.04 1.35 -3.12
C GLN A 164 -17.63 2.79 -3.49
N CYS A 165 -17.78 3.19 -4.76
CA CYS A 165 -17.52 4.57 -5.18
C CYS A 165 -18.44 5.59 -4.48
N LYS A 166 -19.72 5.25 -4.29
CA LYS A 166 -20.68 6.12 -3.60
C LYS A 166 -20.43 6.25 -2.11
N LEU A 167 -20.01 5.15 -1.47
CA LEU A 167 -19.62 5.15 -0.05
C LEU A 167 -18.32 5.92 0.21
N ASN A 168 -17.53 6.18 -0.84
CA ASN A 168 -16.27 6.90 -0.78
C ASN A 168 -16.34 8.09 -1.77
N PRO A 169 -17.07 9.16 -1.42
CA PRO A 169 -17.21 10.34 -2.28
C PRO A 169 -15.85 10.98 -2.58
N ALA A 170 -15.78 11.77 -3.65
CA ALA A 170 -14.60 12.62 -3.84
C ALA A 170 -14.48 13.55 -2.63
N PRO A 171 -13.27 13.96 -2.23
CA PRO A 171 -13.14 15.09 -1.33
C PRO A 171 -14.02 16.22 -1.88
N LEU A 172 -14.82 16.84 -1.02
CA LEU A 172 -15.46 18.09 -1.39
C LEU A 172 -14.30 19.03 -1.74
N GLU A 173 -14.23 19.49 -2.99
CA GLU A 173 -13.40 20.64 -3.29
C GLU A 173 -13.88 21.71 -2.33
N ASP A 174 -13.00 22.20 -1.46
CA ASP A 174 -13.34 23.30 -0.55
C ASP A 174 -13.96 24.38 -1.45
N GLU A 175 -15.28 24.60 -1.29
CA GLU A 175 -15.93 25.76 -1.89
C GLU A 175 -15.08 26.93 -1.46
N ASP A 176 -14.48 27.56 -2.46
CA ASP A 176 -13.67 28.76 -2.39
C ASP A 176 -14.22 29.64 -1.27
N GLN A 177 -13.60 29.59 -0.08
CA GLN A 177 -13.80 30.58 0.97
C GLN A 177 -13.04 31.84 0.53
N SER A 178 -13.43 32.36 -0.63
CA SER A 178 -13.16 33.74 -0.99
C SER A 178 -14.30 34.59 -0.44
N GLU A 179 -13.91 35.32 0.62
CA GLU A 179 -14.53 36.50 1.25
C GLU A 179 -15.47 36.29 2.44
#